data_AF-A0A1V6BDJ0-F1
#
_entry.id   AF-A0A1V6BDJ0-F1
#
_cell.length_a   1.000
_cell.length_b   1.000
_cell.length_c   1.000
_cell.angle_alpha   90.00
_cell.angle_beta   90.00
_cell.angle_gamma   90.00
#
_symmetry.space_group_name_H-M   'P 1'
#
loop_
_entity.id
_entity.type
_entity.pdbx_description
1 polymer ?
#
loop_
_entity_poly.entity_id
_entity_poly.type
_entity_poly.pdbx_seq_one_letter_code
_entity_poly.pdbx_strand_id
1 'polypeptide(L)'
;MTAKPFLKWAGGKTQLIGEIEKALPGSVYKEKFTYIEPFVGSGAVLFWMLNNFQNLKKAVINDINADLINTYRVIASYPNCFHSSIPLKVGLSVSSPRYTADFPLPSLTQVTANNETFV
;
A
#
# COMPACT_ATOMS: atom_id res chain seq x y z
N MET A 1 -11.90 -1.23 11.24
CA MET A 1 -10.83 -2.25 11.27
C MET A 1 -9.54 -1.59 10.82
N THR A 2 -8.47 -1.75 11.59
CA THR A 2 -7.15 -1.13 11.36
C THR A 2 -6.29 -2.07 10.51
N ALA A 3 -5.76 -1.59 9.38
CA ALA A 3 -4.91 -2.41 8.53
C ALA A 3 -3.54 -2.65 9.21
N LYS A 4 -3.01 -3.87 9.13
CA LYS A 4 -1.74 -4.25 9.76
C LYS A 4 -0.83 -4.97 8.76
N PRO A 5 0.50 -4.91 8.94
CA PRO A 5 1.43 -5.77 8.22
C PRO A 5 1.02 -7.24 8.31
N PHE A 6 0.91 -7.91 7.15
CA PHE A 6 0.52 -9.32 7.07
C PHE A 6 1.71 -10.25 6.81
N LEU A 7 2.87 -9.71 6.42
CA LEU A 7 4.11 -10.45 6.18
C LEU A 7 5.07 -10.32 7.36
N LYS A 8 5.70 -11.43 7.74
CA LYS A 8 6.93 -11.41 8.53
C LYS A 8 8.09 -11.11 7.59
N TRP A 9 8.78 -9.99 7.83
CA TRP A 9 9.89 -9.53 7.00
C TRP A 9 11.07 -9.12 7.89
N ALA A 10 12.29 -9.42 7.47
CA ALA A 10 13.48 -9.00 8.19
C ALA A 10 13.59 -7.46 8.19
N GLY A 11 13.96 -6.86 9.32
CA GLY A 11 14.08 -5.40 9.44
C GLY A 11 12.73 -4.66 9.51
N GLY A 12 11.72 -5.28 10.14
CA GLY A 12 10.43 -4.65 10.38
C GLY A 12 10.56 -3.27 11.06
N LYS A 13 10.14 -2.22 10.36
CA LYS A 13 10.35 -0.81 10.79
C LYS A 13 9.42 -0.36 11.92
N THR A 14 8.67 -1.26 12.56
CA THR A 14 7.70 -0.93 13.62
C THR A 14 8.35 -0.19 14.78
N GLN A 15 9.57 -0.56 15.16
CA GLN A 15 10.33 0.10 16.23
C GLN A 15 10.74 1.53 15.89
N LEU A 16 10.83 1.87 14.59
CA LEU A 16 11.24 3.20 14.12
C LEU A 16 10.07 4.19 13.99
N ILE A 17 8.82 3.73 14.15
CA ILE A 17 7.63 4.55 13.95
C ILE A 17 7.66 5.81 14.82
N GLY A 18 8.04 5.69 16.10
CA GLY A 18 8.08 6.83 17.01
C GLY A 18 9.12 7.90 16.63
N GLU A 19 10.23 7.50 16.02
CA GLU A 19 11.25 8.44 15.54
C GLU A 19 10.83 9.07 14.19
N ILE A 20 10.19 8.29 13.32
CA ILE A 20 9.60 8.80 12.07
C ILE A 20 8.56 9.87 12.38
N GLU A 21 7.65 9.60 13.33
CA GLU A 21 6.61 10.55 13.73
C GLU A 21 7.19 11.89 14.17
N LYS A 22 8.24 11.89 14.99
CA LYS A 22 8.93 13.12 15.43
C LYS A 22 9.60 13.88 14.28
N ALA A 23 10.02 13.17 13.22
CA ALA A 23 10.70 13.75 12.08
C ALA A 23 9.74 14.25 10.99
N LEU A 24 8.44 13.96 11.08
CA LEU A 24 7.48 14.40 10.08
C LEU A 24 7.32 15.93 10.07
N PRO A 25 7.30 16.57 8.90
CA PRO A 25 7.07 18.01 8.82
C PRO A 25 5.64 18.34 9.23
N GLY A 26 5.45 19.46 9.94
CA GLY A 26 4.14 19.86 10.47
C GLY A 26 3.03 20.01 9.42
N SER A 27 3.39 20.25 8.15
CA SER A 27 2.45 20.32 7.03
C SER A 27 1.69 19.01 6.80
N VAL A 28 2.31 17.86 7.12
CA VAL A 28 1.71 16.52 6.95
C VAL A 28 0.49 16.31 7.84
N TYR A 29 0.32 17.10 8.91
CA TYR A 29 -0.86 17.02 9.79
C TYR A 29 -2.03 17.93 9.37
N LYS A 30 -1.79 18.86 8.43
CA LYS A 30 -2.77 19.89 8.04
C LYS A 30 -3.20 19.78 6.58
N GLU A 31 -2.25 19.48 5.71
CA GLU A 31 -2.42 19.54 4.26
C GLU A 31 -2.54 18.15 3.64
N LYS A 32 -3.16 18.08 2.47
CA LYS A 32 -3.23 16.84 1.69
C LYS A 32 -1.85 16.54 1.10
N PHE A 33 -1.39 15.30 1.22
CA PHE A 33 -0.05 14.92 0.75
C PHE A 33 -0.02 13.54 0.08
N THR A 34 1.08 13.28 -0.63
CA THR A 34 1.43 11.96 -1.17
C THR A 34 2.55 11.36 -0.33
N TYR A 35 2.32 10.16 0.19
CA TYR A 35 3.33 9.37 0.88
C TYR A 35 4.14 8.55 -0.13
N ILE A 36 5.47 8.52 0.02
CA ILE A 36 6.37 7.78 -0.86
C ILE A 36 7.28 6.91 0.00
N GLU A 37 7.24 5.59 -0.20
CA GLU A 37 8.10 4.62 0.49
C GLU A 37 8.87 3.77 -0.53
N PRO A 38 10.16 4.07 -0.80
CA PRO A 38 10.93 3.39 -1.82
C PRO A 38 11.35 1.96 -1.47
N PHE A 39 11.22 1.57 -0.19
CA PHE A 39 11.61 0.27 0.38
C PHE A 39 10.56 -0.23 1.37
N VAL A 40 9.40 -0.66 0.87
CA VAL A 40 8.22 -0.95 1.69
C VAL A 40 8.40 -2.15 2.63
N GLY A 41 9.11 -3.20 2.22
CA GLY A 41 9.21 -4.44 3.01
C GLY A 41 7.83 -4.96 3.45
N SER A 42 7.62 -5.20 4.76
CA SER A 42 6.31 -5.60 5.30
C SER A 42 5.27 -4.48 5.39
N GLY A 43 5.62 -3.24 5.02
CA GLY A 43 4.72 -2.09 5.03
C GLY A 43 4.37 -1.58 6.42
N ALA A 44 5.23 -1.80 7.43
CA ALA A 44 4.99 -1.33 8.80
C ALA A 44 4.69 0.18 8.86
N VAL A 45 5.50 0.99 8.17
CA VAL A 45 5.30 2.44 8.11
C VAL A 45 4.12 2.79 7.22
N LEU A 46 4.00 2.17 6.03
CA LEU A 46 2.84 2.33 5.16
C LEU A 46 1.50 2.15 5.91
N PHE A 47 1.31 1.04 6.62
CA PHE A 47 0.07 0.79 7.34
C PHE A 47 -0.12 1.77 8.49
N TRP A 48 0.95 2.15 9.20
CA TRP A 48 0.86 3.20 10.21
C TRP A 48 0.42 4.54 9.59
N MET A 49 1.01 4.96 8.47
CA MET A 49 0.63 6.19 7.76
C MET A 49 -0.84 6.17 7.34
N LEU A 50 -1.30 5.07 6.73
CA LEU A 50 -2.69 4.91 6.29
C LEU A 50 -3.71 4.95 7.44
N ASN A 51 -3.33 4.46 8.62
CA ASN A 51 -4.21 4.44 9.79
C ASN A 51 -4.24 5.78 10.54
N ASN A 52 -3.16 6.56 10.52
CA ASN A 52 -3.02 7.79 11.32
C ASN A 52 -3.28 9.08 10.53
N PHE A 53 -3.19 9.05 9.19
CA PHE A 53 -3.32 10.25 8.35
C PHE A 53 -4.48 10.13 7.37
N GLN A 54 -5.65 10.62 7.77
CA GLN A 54 -6.85 10.64 6.90
C GLN A 54 -6.72 11.62 5.72
N ASN A 55 -5.81 12.58 5.82
CA ASN A 55 -5.46 13.54 4.77
C ASN A 55 -4.45 12.98 3.75
N LEU A 56 -3.94 11.76 3.94
CA LEU A 56 -3.10 11.06 2.98
C LEU A 56 -3.92 10.71 1.75
N LYS A 57 -3.59 11.32 0.61
CA LYS A 57 -4.35 11.16 -0.64
C LYS A 57 -3.89 9.99 -1.48
N LYS A 58 -2.58 9.77 -1.50
CA LYS A 58 -1.93 8.79 -2.35
C LYS A 58 -0.74 8.21 -1.61
N ALA A 59 -0.56 6.90 -1.75
CA ALA A 59 0.65 6.21 -1.31
C ALA A 59 1.34 5.64 -2.56
N VAL A 60 2.64 5.89 -2.68
CA VAL A 60 3.51 5.32 -3.71
C VAL A 60 4.52 4.45 -3.00
N ILE A 61 4.48 3.15 -3.30
CA ILE A 61 5.38 2.18 -2.67
C ILE A 61 6.24 1.50 -3.73
N ASN A 62 7.47 1.18 -3.35
CA ASN A 62 8.39 0.43 -4.18
C ASN A 62 9.22 -0.54 -3.32
N ASP A 63 9.77 -1.56 -3.97
CA ASP A 63 10.75 -2.49 -3.42
C ASP A 63 11.48 -3.15 -4.60
N ILE A 64 12.68 -3.68 -4.35
CA ILE A 64 13.41 -4.46 -5.36
C ILE A 64 12.77 -5.84 -5.56
N ASN A 65 12.08 -6.36 -4.54
CA ASN A 65 11.41 -7.66 -4.63
C ASN A 65 10.09 -7.53 -5.42
N ALA A 66 10.08 -8.05 -6.65
CA ALA A 66 8.92 -8.00 -7.53
C ALA A 66 7.72 -8.81 -7.00
N ASP A 67 7.95 -9.95 -6.34
CA ASP A 67 6.88 -10.78 -5.78
C ASP A 67 6.16 -10.07 -4.63
N LEU A 68 6.94 -9.36 -3.79
CA LEU A 68 6.40 -8.52 -2.72
C LEU A 68 5.51 -7.42 -3.29
N ILE A 69 6.00 -6.72 -4.31
CA ILE A 69 5.28 -5.64 -4.97
C ILE A 69 4.02 -6.15 -5.69
N ASN A 70 4.09 -7.31 -6.33
CA ASN A 70 2.93 -7.96 -6.93
C ASN A 70 1.90 -8.37 -5.87
N THR A 71 2.35 -8.87 -4.72
CA THR A 71 1.48 -9.21 -3.59
C THR A 71 0.68 -8.00 -3.12
N TYR A 72 1.34 -6.85 -2.92
CA TYR A 72 0.64 -5.61 -2.57
C TYR A 72 -0.36 -5.17 -3.64
N ARG A 73 -0.02 -5.33 -4.92
CA ARG A 73 -0.92 -5.03 -6.04
C ARG A 73 -2.17 -5.90 -6.01
N VAL A 74 -2.01 -7.22 -5.86
CA VAL A 74 -3.14 -8.15 -5.79
C VAL A 74 -4.04 -7.84 -4.60
N ILE A 75 -3.47 -7.56 -3.43
CA ILE A 75 -4.25 -7.19 -2.24
C ILE A 75 -5.03 -5.88 -2.46
N ALA A 76 -4.41 -4.89 -3.11
CA ALA A 76 -5.07 -3.62 -3.42
C ALA A 76 -6.21 -3.79 -4.46
N SER A 77 -6.04 -4.68 -5.45
CA SER A 77 -7.05 -4.95 -6.47
C SER A 77 -8.20 -5.82 -5.97
N TYR A 78 -7.94 -6.74 -5.04
CA TYR A 78 -8.91 -7.74 -4.57
C TYR A 78 -9.00 -7.79 -3.02
N PRO A 79 -9.40 -6.69 -2.36
CA PRO A 79 -9.42 -6.63 -0.89
C PRO A 79 -10.37 -7.64 -0.24
N ASN A 80 -11.41 -8.10 -0.98
CA ASN A 80 -12.39 -9.06 -0.48
C ASN A 80 -11.96 -10.53 -0.67
N CYS A 81 -11.01 -10.81 -1.57
CA CYS A 81 -10.52 -12.17 -1.83
C CYS A 81 -9.48 -12.61 -0.80
N PHE A 82 -8.88 -11.65 -0.10
CA PHE A 82 -8.00 -11.93 1.03
C PHE A 82 -8.84 -11.94 2.31
N HIS A 83 -8.97 -13.11 2.94
CA HIS A 83 -9.69 -13.28 4.21
C HIS A 83 -9.08 -12.49 5.38
N SER A 84 -7.89 -11.88 5.19
CA SER A 84 -7.33 -10.95 6.18
C SER A 84 -7.88 -9.55 5.90
N SER A 85 -8.53 -9.00 6.92
CA SER A 85 -9.28 -7.75 6.91
C SER A 85 -8.40 -6.51 6.60
N ILE A 86 -7.97 -6.34 5.36
CA ILE A 86 -7.12 -5.23 4.91
C ILE A 86 -7.94 -4.33 3.98
N PRO A 87 -8.65 -3.31 4.49
CA PRO A 87 -9.31 -2.33 3.65
C PRO A 87 -8.29 -1.28 3.18
N LEU A 88 -7.56 -1.55 2.09
CA LEU A 88 -6.79 -0.52 1.39
C LEU A 88 -7.76 0.35 0.57
N LYS A 89 -8.32 1.40 1.20
CA LYS A 89 -9.20 2.38 0.53
C LYS A 89 -8.47 3.59 -0.05
N VAL A 90 -7.14 3.59 -0.06
CA VAL A 90 -6.32 4.70 -0.59
C VAL A 90 -5.81 4.32 -1.97
N GLY A 91 -5.78 5.28 -2.90
CA GLY A 91 -5.18 5.11 -4.23
C GLY A 91 -3.70 4.74 -4.09
N LEU A 92 -3.41 3.45 -4.08
CA LEU A 92 -2.06 2.89 -4.02
C LEU A 92 -1.53 2.79 -5.44
N SER A 93 -0.50 3.57 -5.75
CA SER A 93 0.20 3.48 -7.04
C SER A 93 1.46 2.67 -6.83
N VAL A 94 1.52 1.53 -7.51
CA VAL A 94 2.58 0.52 -7.34
C VAL A 94 3.35 0.41 -8.65
N SER A 95 4.53 1.03 -8.73
CA SER A 95 5.43 0.92 -9.87
C SER A 95 6.42 -0.22 -9.66
N SER A 96 6.53 -1.17 -10.61
CA SER A 96 7.65 -2.11 -10.66
C SER A 96 8.53 -1.79 -11.88
N PRO A 97 9.86 -1.93 -11.80
CA PRO A 97 10.72 -1.59 -12.94
C PRO A 97 10.83 -2.66 -14.02
N ARG A 98 10.38 -3.92 -13.81
CA ARG A 98 10.54 -5.03 -14.77
C ARG A 98 9.95 -6.34 -14.20
N TYR A 99 8.69 -6.64 -14.50
CA TYR A 99 8.20 -8.02 -14.73
C TYR A 99 6.72 -7.98 -15.16
N THR A 100 6.45 -8.20 -16.45
CA THR A 100 5.16 -8.70 -16.93
C THR A 100 5.17 -10.21 -16.70
N ALA A 101 4.89 -10.66 -15.47
CA ALA A 101 4.51 -12.05 -15.30
C ALA A 101 3.09 -12.18 -15.83
N ASP A 102 2.94 -12.92 -16.92
CA ASP A 102 1.69 -13.48 -17.41
C ASP A 102 1.10 -14.45 -16.38
N PHE A 103 0.64 -13.92 -15.24
CA PHE A 103 -0.31 -14.64 -14.42
C PHE A 103 -1.66 -14.52 -15.12
N PRO A 104 -2.34 -15.64 -15.44
CA PRO A 104 -3.71 -15.56 -15.93
C PRO A 104 -4.52 -14.91 -14.81
N LEU A 105 -4.90 -13.65 -15.02
CA LEU A 105 -6.00 -13.06 -14.29
C LEU A 105 -7.16 -14.06 -14.39
N PRO A 106 -7.83 -14.41 -13.27
CA PRO A 106 -9.06 -15.18 -13.35
C PRO A 106 -9.94 -14.49 -14.39
N SER A 107 -10.32 -15.24 -15.42
CA SER A 107 -11.01 -14.77 -16.62
C SER A 107 -12.06 -13.73 -16.25
N LEU A 108 -11.97 -12.57 -16.90
CA LEU A 108 -12.88 -11.42 -16.87
C LEU A 108 -14.35 -11.79 -16.65
N THR A 109 -14.75 -12.05 -15.41
CA THR A 109 -16.12 -11.78 -14.98
C THR A 109 -16.12 -10.33 -14.56
N GLN A 110 -16.83 -9.52 -15.33
CA GLN A 110 -17.04 -8.10 -15.07
C GLN A 110 -17.47 -7.91 -13.61
N VAL A 111 -16.59 -7.35 -12.79
CA VAL A 111 -16.96 -6.79 -11.50
C VAL A 111 -16.73 -5.29 -11.61
N THR A 112 -17.73 -4.62 -12.16
CA THR A 112 -17.87 -3.17 -12.08
C THR A 112 -17.99 -2.78 -10.61
N ALA A 113 -16.97 -2.09 -10.10
CA ALA A 113 -17.11 -1.23 -8.93
C ALA A 113 -16.81 0.19 -9.38
N ASN A 114 -17.89 0.93 -9.67
CA ASN A 114 -17.96 2.39 -9.67
C ASN A 114 -17.20 3.16 -10.77
N ASN A 115 -17.47 2.82 -12.05
CA ASN A 115 -17.48 3.74 -13.21
C ASN A 115 -16.44 4.88 -13.34
N GLU A 116 -15.21 4.72 -12.87
CA GLU A 116 -14.15 5.70 -13.17
C GLU A 116 -12.86 4.99 -13.59
N THR A 117 -12.63 5.00 -14.90
CA THR A 117 -11.37 4.63 -15.54
C THR A 117 -10.42 5.80 -15.43
N PHE A 118 -9.32 5.66 -14.68
CA PHE A 118 -8.22 6.60 -14.73
C PHE A 118 -7.11 6.02 -15.61
N VAL A 119 -6.78 6.76 -16.67
CA VAL A 119 -5.71 6.50 -17.65
C VAL A 119 -4.34 6.45 -16.97
#